data_AF-H0SXI5-F1
#
_entry.id   AF-H0SXI5-F1
#
_cell.length_a   1.000
_cell.length_b   1.000
_cell.length_c   1.000
_cell.angle_alpha   90.00
_cell.angle_beta   90.00
_cell.angle_gamma   90.00
#
_symmetry.space_group_name_H-M   'P 1'
#
loop_
_entity.id
_entity.type
_entity.pdbx_description
1 polymer ?
#
loop_
_entity_poly.entity_id
_entity_poly.type
_entity_poly.pdbx_seq_one_letter_code
_entity_poly.pdbx_strand_id
1 'polypeptide(L)'
;MVILADRLDRVGEAIVIAQRARRIALESIVAGMALSFIAMGAAAFGLLQPVPAALVQEAIDVAVILNALRALLPAGRGRTGRITVEDGQGLRHDHQALLRGLDRLRAIVDALDEAVPEKAVSLIVEANAVVQDQVVAHERDDEGSVYPRLARLLQDSHGLSAMSRAHREILHLARLLGRVVEDLPSEKVDRYLIRDAQRVIEAIETLVRMHTAQEDDIYEAVAARSAA
;
A
#
# COMPACT_ATOMS: atom_id res chain seq x y z
N MET A 1 17.62 6.22 25.46
CA MET A 1 16.24 6.52 25.06
C MET A 1 16.07 6.09 23.61
N VAL A 2 15.47 4.91 23.43
CA VAL A 2 14.61 4.47 22.32
C VAL A 2 15.14 4.59 20.88
N ILE A 3 15.72 3.49 20.41
CA ILE A 3 15.63 3.06 18.99
C ILE A 3 14.74 1.82 19.00
N LEU A 4 13.44 2.00 18.75
CA LEU A 4 12.48 0.91 18.54
C LEU A 4 11.38 1.32 17.56
N ALA A 5 11.77 1.78 16.36
CA ALA A 5 10.85 1.94 15.24
C ALA A 5 11.13 0.92 14.12
N ASP A 6 12.38 0.47 13.99
CA ASP A 6 12.86 -0.34 12.85
C ASP A 6 12.36 -1.80 12.82
N ARG A 7 11.72 -2.28 13.89
CA ARG A 7 11.26 -3.68 14.00
C ARG A 7 9.78 -3.90 13.71
N LEU A 8 8.95 -2.86 13.73
CA LEU A 8 7.51 -3.00 13.46
C LEU A 8 7.22 -3.03 11.95
N ASP A 9 8.02 -2.31 11.15
CA ASP A 9 7.83 -2.21 9.69
C ASP A 9 8.13 -3.53 8.95
N ARG A 10 9.14 -4.29 9.40
CA ARG A 10 9.42 -5.63 8.84
C ARG A 10 8.34 -6.65 9.15
N VAL A 11 7.59 -6.46 10.24
CA VAL A 11 6.53 -7.38 10.64
C VAL A 11 5.30 -7.20 9.76
N GLY A 12 4.95 -5.97 9.38
CA GLY A 12 3.83 -5.70 8.47
C GLY A 12 4.02 -6.31 7.07
N GLU A 13 5.17 -6.08 6.47
CA GLU A 13 5.51 -6.61 5.14
C GLU A 13 5.67 -8.15 5.18
N ALA A 14 6.29 -8.68 6.24
CA ALA A 14 6.37 -10.12 6.47
C ALA A 14 4.99 -10.75 6.68
N ILE A 15 4.04 -10.07 7.34
CA ILE A 15 2.68 -10.58 7.56
C ILE A 15 1.91 -10.67 6.23
N VAL A 16 2.00 -9.66 5.35
CA VAL A 16 1.31 -9.70 4.05
C VAL A 16 1.88 -10.82 3.17
N ILE A 17 3.22 -10.96 3.13
CA ILE A 17 3.89 -12.06 2.42
C ILE A 17 3.51 -13.42 3.05
N ALA A 18 3.49 -13.51 4.38
CA ALA A 18 3.15 -14.74 5.09
C ALA A 18 1.68 -15.13 4.91
N GLN A 19 0.74 -14.17 4.86
CA GLN A 19 -0.68 -14.43 4.62
C GLN A 19 -0.92 -14.96 3.20
N ARG A 20 -0.24 -14.38 2.20
CA ARG A 20 -0.30 -14.86 0.81
C ARG A 20 0.31 -16.25 0.67
N ALA A 21 1.47 -16.50 1.28
CA ALA A 21 2.10 -17.81 1.33
C ALA A 21 1.22 -18.85 2.03
N ARG A 22 0.58 -18.47 3.14
CA ARG A 22 -0.35 -19.33 3.89
C ARG A 22 -1.58 -19.70 3.08
N ARG A 23 -2.15 -18.78 2.29
CA ARG A 23 -3.31 -19.08 1.43
C ARG A 23 -2.96 -20.13 0.36
N ILE A 24 -1.83 -19.93 -0.32
CA ILE A 24 -1.33 -20.86 -1.36
C ILE A 24 -0.97 -22.23 -0.75
N ALA A 25 -0.38 -22.24 0.45
CA ALA A 25 -0.09 -23.47 1.19
C ALA A 25 -1.37 -24.22 1.58
N LEU A 26 -2.39 -23.50 2.06
CA LEU A 26 -3.69 -24.10 2.41
C LEU A 26 -4.43 -24.64 1.17
N GLU A 27 -4.42 -23.91 0.05
CA GLU A 27 -4.96 -24.39 -1.23
C GLU A 27 -4.29 -25.70 -1.66
N SER A 28 -2.95 -25.78 -1.51
CA SER A 28 -2.17 -26.97 -1.84
C SER A 28 -2.43 -28.15 -0.88
N ILE A 29 -2.56 -27.88 0.42
CA ILE A 29 -2.89 -28.88 1.45
C ILE A 29 -4.29 -29.45 1.22
N VAL A 30 -5.28 -28.61 0.95
CA VAL A 30 -6.66 -29.03 0.68
C VAL A 30 -6.72 -29.86 -0.61
N ALA A 31 -6.03 -29.44 -1.67
CA ALA A 31 -5.96 -30.21 -2.90
C ALA A 31 -5.29 -31.58 -2.69
N GLY A 32 -4.18 -31.63 -1.94
CA GLY A 32 -3.49 -32.88 -1.61
C GLY A 32 -4.34 -33.84 -0.77
N MET A 33 -5.01 -33.33 0.27
CA MET A 33 -5.90 -34.15 1.11
C MET A 33 -7.10 -34.66 0.31
N ALA A 34 -7.69 -33.85 -0.56
CA ALA A 34 -8.80 -34.28 -1.42
C ALA A 34 -8.39 -35.41 -2.37
N LEU A 35 -7.19 -35.31 -2.97
CA LEU A 35 -6.65 -36.35 -3.86
C LEU A 35 -6.40 -37.67 -3.11
N SER A 36 -5.84 -37.60 -1.89
CA SER A 36 -5.60 -38.77 -1.03
C SER A 36 -6.90 -39.44 -0.58
N PHE A 37 -7.93 -38.66 -0.24
CA PHE A 37 -9.26 -39.21 0.10
C PHE A 37 -9.91 -39.93 -1.09
N ILE A 38 -9.78 -39.40 -2.31
CA ILE A 38 -10.28 -40.04 -3.53
C ILE A 38 -9.53 -41.35 -3.79
N ALA A 39 -8.20 -41.36 -3.63
CA ALA A 39 -7.37 -42.55 -3.82
C ALA A 39 -7.68 -43.65 -2.78
N MET A 40 -7.80 -43.29 -1.50
CA MET A 40 -8.22 -44.22 -0.43
C MET A 40 -9.64 -44.74 -0.65
N GLY A 41 -10.57 -43.88 -1.08
CA GLY A 41 -11.93 -44.27 -1.42
C GLY A 41 -11.95 -45.33 -2.52
N ALA A 42 -11.22 -45.10 -3.61
CA ALA A 42 -11.09 -46.06 -4.71
C ALA A 42 -10.49 -47.41 -4.25
N ALA A 43 -9.49 -47.38 -3.36
CA ALA A 43 -8.90 -48.58 -2.78
C ALA A 43 -9.89 -49.34 -1.86
N ALA A 44 -10.70 -48.64 -1.06
CA ALA A 44 -11.69 -49.24 -0.17
C ALA A 44 -12.83 -49.96 -0.92
N PHE A 45 -13.16 -49.50 -2.14
CA PHE A 45 -14.10 -50.20 -3.03
C PHE A 45 -13.46 -51.36 -3.82
N GLY A 46 -12.21 -51.73 -3.52
CA GLY A 46 -11.55 -52.92 -4.06
C GLY A 46 -10.95 -52.77 -5.46
N LEU A 47 -10.81 -51.53 -5.95
CA LEU A 47 -10.35 -51.23 -7.31
C LEU A 47 -8.82 -51.23 -7.47
N LEU A 48 -8.04 -51.38 -6.38
CA LEU A 48 -6.57 -51.31 -6.40
C LEU A 48 -5.93 -52.38 -5.49
N GLN A 49 -4.96 -53.14 -6.02
CA GLN A 49 -4.18 -54.10 -5.24
C GLN A 49 -3.14 -53.40 -4.34
N PRO A 50 -2.72 -53.99 -3.21
CA PRO A 50 -1.91 -53.31 -2.18
C PRO A 50 -0.57 -52.75 -2.68
N VAL A 51 0.07 -53.44 -3.62
CA VAL A 51 1.38 -53.07 -4.16
C VAL A 51 1.32 -51.84 -5.09
N PRO A 52 0.43 -51.78 -6.11
CA PRO A 52 0.28 -50.56 -6.91
C PRO A 52 -0.26 -49.37 -6.12
N ALA A 53 -1.04 -49.59 -5.05
CA ALA A 53 -1.50 -48.51 -4.18
C ALA A 53 -0.34 -47.79 -3.47
N ALA A 54 0.65 -48.54 -2.97
CA ALA A 54 1.83 -47.97 -2.30
C ALA A 54 2.70 -47.14 -3.27
N LEU A 55 2.86 -47.60 -4.52
CA LEU A 55 3.59 -46.85 -5.56
C LEU A 55 2.90 -45.54 -5.95
N VAL A 56 1.57 -45.54 -6.01
CA VAL A 56 0.79 -44.32 -6.25
C VAL A 56 0.92 -43.34 -5.08
N GLN A 57 0.92 -43.84 -3.83
CA GLN A 57 1.12 -42.99 -2.66
C GLN A 57 2.51 -42.36 -2.63
N GLU A 58 3.57 -43.11 -2.92
CA GLU A 58 4.94 -42.56 -3.01
C GLU A 58 5.05 -41.47 -4.09
N ALA A 59 4.39 -41.65 -5.24
CA ALA A 59 4.35 -40.64 -6.30
C ALA A 59 3.61 -39.36 -5.89
N ILE A 60 2.53 -39.49 -5.10
CA ILE A 60 1.80 -38.35 -4.52
C ILE A 60 2.69 -37.62 -3.51
N ASP A 61 3.36 -38.35 -2.63
CA ASP A 61 4.24 -37.76 -1.61
C ASP A 61 5.40 -36.97 -2.25
N VAL A 62 6.03 -37.53 -3.30
CA VAL A 62 7.07 -36.81 -4.08
C VAL A 62 6.49 -35.59 -4.80
N ALA A 63 5.31 -35.68 -5.40
CA ALA A 63 4.66 -34.55 -6.07
C ALA A 63 4.32 -33.42 -5.08
N VAL A 64 3.88 -33.77 -3.87
CA VAL A 64 3.61 -32.81 -2.78
C VAL A 64 4.89 -32.11 -2.34
N ILE A 65 5.99 -32.86 -2.15
CA ILE A 65 7.30 -32.29 -1.80
C ILE A 65 7.79 -31.35 -2.91
N LEU A 66 7.71 -31.75 -4.18
CA LEU A 66 8.12 -30.92 -5.32
C LEU A 66 7.26 -29.64 -5.44
N ASN A 67 5.96 -29.74 -5.17
CA ASN A 67 5.06 -28.58 -5.16
C ASN A 67 5.37 -27.63 -4.00
N ALA A 68 5.69 -28.15 -2.81
CA ALA A 68 6.13 -27.36 -1.66
C ALA A 68 7.47 -26.65 -1.93
N LEU A 69 8.42 -27.35 -2.54
CA LEU A 69 9.71 -26.75 -2.96
C LEU A 69 9.51 -25.67 -4.03
N ARG A 70 8.61 -25.87 -4.99
CA ARG A 70 8.25 -24.84 -5.99
C ARG A 70 7.65 -23.59 -5.35
N ALA A 71 6.85 -23.73 -4.29
CA ALA A 71 6.29 -22.61 -3.54
C ALA A 71 7.35 -21.82 -2.73
N LEU A 72 8.50 -22.44 -2.43
CA LEU A 72 9.65 -21.82 -1.79
C LEU A 72 10.60 -21.13 -2.77
N LEU A 73 10.48 -21.39 -4.08
CA LEU A 73 11.21 -20.62 -5.09
C LEU A 73 10.54 -19.24 -5.22
N PRO A 74 11.31 -18.12 -5.15
CA PRO A 74 10.76 -16.79 -5.40
C PRO A 74 10.07 -16.81 -6.75
N ALA A 75 8.78 -16.44 -6.76
CA ALA A 75 7.92 -16.46 -7.93
C ALA A 75 8.71 -15.92 -9.12
N GLY A 76 8.93 -16.80 -10.11
CA GLY A 76 9.85 -16.55 -11.22
C GLY A 76 9.63 -15.15 -11.79
N ARG A 77 10.73 -14.40 -11.93
CA ARG A 77 10.83 -13.06 -12.52
C ARG A 77 9.66 -12.79 -13.46
N GLY A 78 8.57 -12.24 -12.91
CA GLY A 78 7.41 -11.87 -13.70
C GLY A 78 7.90 -10.90 -14.76
N ARG A 79 7.45 -11.10 -16.01
CA ARG A 79 7.70 -10.20 -17.15
C ARG A 79 7.85 -8.77 -16.65
N THR A 80 9.05 -8.21 -16.74
CA THR A 80 9.35 -6.82 -16.39
C THR A 80 8.37 -5.95 -17.16
N GLY A 81 7.32 -5.48 -16.49
CA GLY A 81 6.34 -4.59 -17.11
C GLY A 81 7.04 -3.29 -17.40
N ARG A 82 7.01 -2.80 -18.65
CA ARG A 82 7.58 -1.50 -19.02
C ARG A 82 6.58 -0.41 -18.68
N ILE A 83 7.02 0.70 -18.11
CA ILE A 83 6.22 1.93 -18.02
C ILE A 83 6.32 2.64 -19.37
N THR A 84 5.17 2.98 -19.97
CA THR A 84 5.13 3.71 -21.24
C THR A 84 5.25 5.22 -21.00
N VAL A 85 5.57 5.97 -22.06
CA VAL A 85 5.58 7.44 -21.99
C VAL A 85 4.17 8.00 -21.73
N GLU A 86 3.14 7.32 -22.24
CA GLU A 86 1.73 7.68 -22.01
C GLU A 86 1.34 7.49 -20.54
N ASP A 87 1.77 6.39 -19.90
CA ASP A 87 1.56 6.17 -18.45
C ASP A 87 2.17 7.31 -17.62
N GLY A 88 3.39 7.75 -17.98
CA GLY A 88 4.05 8.87 -17.30
C GLY A 88 3.40 10.24 -17.58
N GLN A 89 2.69 10.41 -18.70
CA GLN A 89 1.95 11.65 -18.98
C GLN A 89 0.65 11.73 -18.19
N GLY A 90 -0.09 10.62 -18.07
CA GLY A 90 -1.29 10.54 -17.23
C GLY A 90 -0.96 10.89 -15.77
N LEU A 91 0.10 10.27 -15.23
CA LEU A 91 0.52 10.49 -13.86
C LEU A 91 0.88 11.96 -13.56
N ARG A 92 1.62 12.61 -14.47
CA ARG A 92 1.95 14.04 -14.33
C ARG A 92 0.71 14.94 -14.33
N HIS A 93 -0.33 14.59 -15.09
CA HIS A 93 -1.57 15.35 -15.09
C HIS A 93 -2.29 15.23 -13.75
N ASP A 94 -2.32 14.03 -13.18
CA ASP A 94 -2.91 13.76 -11.87
C ASP A 94 -2.14 14.50 -10.76
N HIS A 95 -0.81 14.49 -10.78
CA HIS A 95 0.02 15.27 -9.86
C HIS A 95 -0.20 16.78 -9.96
N GLN A 96 -0.42 17.33 -11.16
CA GLN A 96 -0.75 18.75 -11.31
C GLN A 96 -2.07 19.12 -10.64
N ALA A 97 -3.06 18.21 -10.62
CA ALA A 97 -4.30 18.43 -9.88
C ALA A 97 -4.05 18.42 -8.38
N LEU A 98 -3.28 17.46 -7.88
CA LEU A 98 -2.88 17.38 -6.48
C LEU A 98 -2.14 18.63 -6.01
N LEU A 99 -1.16 19.12 -6.79
CA LEU A 99 -0.37 20.31 -6.46
C LEU A 99 -1.24 21.57 -6.30
N ARG A 100 -2.32 21.71 -7.09
CA ARG A 100 -3.29 22.80 -6.91
C ARG A 100 -4.03 22.68 -5.58
N GLY A 101 -4.33 21.46 -5.14
CA GLY A 101 -4.86 21.18 -3.80
C GLY A 101 -3.89 21.60 -2.70
N LEU A 102 -2.61 21.25 -2.84
CA LEU A 102 -1.57 21.62 -1.87
C LEU A 102 -1.38 23.13 -1.79
N ASP A 103 -1.42 23.84 -2.92
CA ASP A 103 -1.37 25.31 -2.95
C ASP A 103 -2.58 25.91 -2.22
N ARG A 104 -3.75 25.26 -2.32
CA ARG A 104 -4.94 25.67 -1.55
C ARG A 104 -4.77 25.43 -0.06
N LEU A 105 -4.21 24.29 0.36
CA LEU A 105 -3.92 24.00 1.76
C LEU A 105 -2.95 25.04 2.36
N ARG A 106 -1.91 25.41 1.61
CA ARG A 106 -0.98 26.47 2.03
C ARG A 106 -1.68 27.80 2.23
N ALA A 107 -2.52 28.22 1.28
CA ALA A 107 -3.32 29.44 1.42
C ALA A 107 -4.28 29.40 2.61
N ILE A 108 -4.80 28.23 2.97
CA ILE A 108 -5.61 28.04 4.17
C ILE A 108 -4.77 28.20 5.43
N VAL A 109 -3.58 27.60 5.49
CA VAL A 109 -2.63 27.74 6.61
C VAL A 109 -2.29 29.20 6.85
N ASP A 110 -1.96 29.95 5.80
CA ASP A 110 -1.66 31.38 5.88
C ASP A 110 -2.88 32.18 6.38
N ALA A 111 -4.09 31.83 5.93
CA ALA A 111 -5.31 32.51 6.37
C ALA A 111 -5.71 32.19 7.81
N LEU A 112 -5.32 31.05 8.36
CA LEU A 112 -5.63 30.64 9.73
C LEU A 112 -4.88 31.46 10.78
N ASP A 113 -3.72 32.04 10.45
CA ASP A 113 -2.91 32.86 11.37
C ASP A 113 -3.69 34.06 11.94
N GLU A 114 -4.57 34.65 11.13
CA GLU A 114 -5.34 35.85 11.46
C GLU A 114 -6.85 35.59 11.56
N ALA A 115 -7.29 34.34 11.42
CA ALA A 115 -8.70 34.00 11.36
C ALA A 115 -9.42 34.17 12.72
N VAL A 116 -10.60 34.78 12.68
CA VAL A 116 -11.57 34.70 13.77
C VAL A 116 -12.17 33.28 13.86
N PRO A 117 -12.64 32.81 15.03
CA PRO A 117 -13.07 31.43 15.23
C PRO A 117 -14.07 30.89 14.20
N GLU A 118 -15.08 31.68 13.83
CA GLU A 118 -16.10 31.27 12.85
C GLU A 118 -15.48 31.04 11.46
N LYS A 119 -14.53 31.90 11.07
CA LYS A 119 -13.82 31.77 9.81
C LYS A 119 -12.84 30.59 9.85
N ALA A 120 -12.16 30.39 10.98
CA ALA A 120 -11.23 29.27 11.17
C ALA A 120 -11.92 27.92 11.02
N VAL A 121 -13.12 27.75 11.58
CA VAL A 121 -13.94 26.53 11.38
C VAL A 121 -14.17 26.27 9.89
N SER A 122 -14.59 27.29 9.14
CA SER A 122 -14.86 27.12 7.70
C SER A 122 -13.59 26.72 6.92
N LEU A 123 -12.45 27.28 7.29
CA LEU A 123 -11.15 27.01 6.67
C LEU A 123 -10.64 25.60 6.99
N ILE A 124 -10.79 25.15 8.24
CA ILE A 124 -10.39 23.80 8.67
C ILE A 124 -11.25 22.73 7.97
N VAL A 125 -12.57 22.96 7.87
CA VAL A 125 -13.48 22.08 7.11
C VAL A 125 -13.10 22.01 5.64
N GLU A 126 -12.80 23.15 5.03
CA GLU A 126 -12.34 23.21 3.64
C GLU A 126 -11.02 22.47 3.44
N ALA A 127 -10.04 22.64 4.33
CA ALA A 127 -8.79 21.92 4.27
C ALA A 127 -9.00 20.41 4.35
N ASN A 128 -9.87 19.93 5.24
CA ASN A 128 -10.18 18.51 5.32
C ASN A 128 -10.81 18.00 4.02
N ALA A 129 -11.72 18.74 3.41
CA ALA A 129 -12.31 18.35 2.12
C ALA A 129 -11.23 18.22 1.02
N VAL A 130 -10.32 19.20 0.92
CA VAL A 130 -9.19 19.12 -0.03
C VAL A 130 -8.31 17.90 0.26
N VAL A 131 -8.00 17.62 1.52
CA VAL A 131 -7.19 16.45 1.90
C VAL A 131 -7.91 15.14 1.55
N GLN A 132 -9.19 14.99 1.85
CA GLN A 132 -9.89 13.73 1.57
C GLN A 132 -10.13 13.52 0.07
N ASP A 133 -10.56 14.55 -0.64
CA ASP A 133 -11.01 14.44 -2.03
C ASP A 133 -9.85 14.42 -3.03
N GLN A 134 -8.69 14.97 -2.66
CA GLN A 134 -7.53 15.06 -3.54
C GLN A 134 -6.36 14.22 -3.03
N VAL A 135 -5.87 14.48 -1.82
CA VAL A 135 -4.69 13.78 -1.28
C VAL A 135 -5.01 12.30 -1.04
N VAL A 136 -5.99 12.00 -0.20
CA VAL A 136 -6.32 10.60 0.16
C VAL A 136 -6.82 9.81 -1.05
N ALA A 137 -7.59 10.45 -1.94
CA ALA A 137 -8.03 9.82 -3.18
C ALA A 137 -6.83 9.42 -4.06
N HIS A 138 -5.91 10.35 -4.30
CA HIS A 138 -4.69 10.11 -5.07
C HIS A 138 -3.84 8.98 -4.48
N GLU A 139 -3.56 9.02 -3.18
CA GLU A 139 -2.72 8.00 -2.49
C GLU A 139 -3.32 6.58 -2.59
N ARG A 140 -4.66 6.47 -2.57
CA ARG A 140 -5.35 5.18 -2.73
C ARG A 140 -5.31 4.67 -4.17
N ASP A 141 -5.49 5.57 -5.13
CA ASP A 141 -5.41 5.23 -6.56
C ASP A 141 -3.99 4.75 -6.91
N ASP A 142 -2.98 5.36 -6.30
CA ASP A 142 -1.59 5.00 -6.46
C ASP A 142 -1.25 3.66 -5.78
N GLU A 143 -1.77 3.41 -4.57
CA GLU A 143 -1.66 2.11 -3.90
C GLU A 143 -2.25 0.97 -4.74
N GLY A 144 -3.39 1.21 -5.38
CA GLY A 144 -4.07 0.22 -6.21
C GLY A 144 -3.41 -0.05 -7.56
N SER A 145 -2.76 0.95 -8.14
CA SER A 145 -2.37 0.90 -9.57
C SER A 145 -0.89 1.16 -9.83
N VAL A 146 -0.28 2.13 -9.15
CA VAL A 146 1.04 2.69 -9.45
C VAL A 146 2.16 1.87 -8.81
N TYR A 147 2.17 1.74 -7.48
CA TYR A 147 3.27 1.04 -6.80
C TYR A 147 3.41 -0.44 -7.16
N PRO A 148 2.33 -1.20 -7.41
CA PRO A 148 2.48 -2.58 -7.88
C PRO A 148 3.23 -2.69 -9.21
N ARG A 149 3.21 -1.64 -10.05
CA ARG A 149 4.02 -1.56 -11.28
C ARG A 149 5.45 -1.15 -10.95
N LEU A 150 5.64 -0.11 -10.14
CA LEU A 150 6.95 0.40 -9.74
C LEU A 150 7.80 -0.65 -9.00
N ALA A 151 7.19 -1.40 -8.08
CA ALA A 151 7.82 -2.47 -7.30
C ALA A 151 8.29 -3.66 -8.14
N ARG A 152 7.72 -3.87 -9.35
CA ARG A 152 8.21 -4.89 -10.28
C ARG A 152 9.44 -4.43 -11.06
N LEU A 153 9.66 -3.12 -11.15
CA LEU A 153 10.73 -2.51 -11.93
C LEU A 153 11.94 -2.15 -11.07
N LEU A 154 11.71 -1.68 -9.85
CA LEU A 154 12.75 -1.34 -8.89
C LEU A 154 13.13 -2.57 -8.08
N GLN A 155 14.37 -3.05 -8.26
CA GLN A 155 14.93 -4.15 -7.44
C GLN A 155 15.41 -3.68 -6.06
N ASP A 156 15.60 -2.36 -5.86
CA ASP A 156 16.08 -1.78 -4.61
C ASP A 156 14.92 -1.46 -3.65
N SER A 157 14.77 -2.28 -2.61
CA SER A 157 13.66 -2.20 -1.63
C SER A 157 13.70 -0.97 -0.71
N HIS A 158 14.84 -0.30 -0.59
CA HIS A 158 15.01 0.80 0.37
C HIS A 158 14.25 2.07 -0.05
N GLY A 159 14.23 2.43 -1.34
CA GLY A 159 13.48 3.60 -1.82
C GLY A 159 11.97 3.43 -1.67
N LEU A 160 11.46 2.25 -2.04
CA LEU A 160 10.04 1.91 -1.92
C LEU A 160 9.57 1.81 -0.47
N SER A 161 10.41 1.32 0.45
CA SER A 161 10.05 1.26 1.88
C SER A 161 9.98 2.66 2.53
N ALA A 162 10.83 3.60 2.11
CA ALA A 162 10.74 4.99 2.55
C ALA A 162 9.44 5.65 2.06
N MET A 163 9.06 5.45 0.79
CA MET A 163 7.79 5.92 0.23
C MET A 163 6.58 5.32 0.95
N SER A 164 6.58 4.01 1.19
CA SER A 164 5.50 3.33 1.94
C SER A 164 5.31 3.88 3.37
N ARG A 165 6.38 4.38 4.01
CA ARG A 165 6.27 5.09 5.29
C ARG A 165 5.63 6.47 5.13
N ALA A 166 6.00 7.22 4.09
CA ALA A 166 5.40 8.52 3.81
C ALA A 166 3.88 8.42 3.63
N HIS A 167 3.34 7.48 2.82
CA HIS A 167 1.88 7.33 2.67
C HIS A 167 1.19 7.04 3.99
N ARG A 168 1.75 6.13 4.80
CA ARG A 168 1.12 5.77 6.08
C ARG A 168 1.00 6.98 6.99
N GLU A 169 2.00 7.86 6.97
CA GLU A 169 2.00 9.11 7.71
C GLU A 169 1.02 10.13 7.12
N ILE A 170 0.99 10.31 5.79
CA ILE A 170 0.01 11.17 5.09
C ILE A 170 -1.42 10.74 5.47
N LEU A 171 -1.74 9.45 5.35
CA LEU A 171 -3.05 8.90 5.71
C LEU A 171 -3.34 9.01 7.22
N HIS A 172 -2.32 8.94 8.07
CA HIS A 172 -2.47 9.13 9.51
C HIS A 172 -2.85 10.57 9.83
N LEU A 173 -2.12 11.55 9.29
CA LEU A 173 -2.40 12.97 9.47
C LEU A 173 -3.75 13.36 8.87
N ALA A 174 -4.13 12.81 7.71
CA ALA A 174 -5.44 13.03 7.11
C ALA A 174 -6.58 12.53 8.02
N ARG A 175 -6.41 11.37 8.67
CA ARG A 175 -7.38 10.86 9.67
C ARG A 175 -7.40 11.73 10.93
N LEU A 176 -6.26 12.27 11.34
CA LEU A 176 -6.20 13.19 12.47
C LEU A 176 -6.96 14.48 12.18
N LEU A 177 -6.76 15.08 11.00
CA LEU A 177 -7.50 16.25 10.55
C LEU A 177 -9.01 15.97 10.44
N GLY A 178 -9.39 14.81 9.91
CA GLY A 178 -10.79 14.39 9.85
C GLY A 178 -11.45 14.35 11.24
N ARG A 179 -10.75 13.80 12.25
CA ARG A 179 -11.24 13.80 13.63
C ARG A 179 -11.37 15.21 14.22
N VAL A 180 -10.40 16.09 13.97
CA VAL A 180 -10.49 17.49 14.39
C VAL A 180 -11.79 18.12 13.85
N VAL A 181 -12.10 17.90 12.57
CA VAL A 181 -13.31 18.43 11.93
C VAL A 181 -14.60 17.83 12.51
N GLU A 182 -14.62 16.52 12.79
CA GLU A 182 -15.76 15.84 13.41
C GLU A 182 -16.07 16.40 14.80
N ASP A 183 -15.05 16.79 15.57
CA ASP A 183 -15.18 17.27 16.94
C ASP A 183 -15.51 18.79 17.03
N LEU A 184 -15.29 19.57 15.95
CA LEU A 184 -15.53 21.03 15.90
C LEU A 184 -16.92 21.48 16.42
N PRO A 185 -18.05 20.79 16.10
CA PRO A 185 -19.37 21.23 16.56
C PRO A 185 -19.56 21.15 18.09
N SER A 186 -18.81 20.28 18.76
CA SER A 186 -18.86 20.07 20.21
C SER A 186 -17.77 20.79 21.00
N GLU A 187 -16.73 21.25 20.32
CA GLU A 187 -15.54 21.87 20.89
C GLU A 187 -15.67 23.40 20.99
N LYS A 188 -14.99 23.99 21.98
CA LYS A 188 -14.81 25.45 22.00
C LYS A 188 -13.65 25.80 21.08
N VAL A 189 -13.96 26.45 19.96
CA VAL A 189 -12.93 26.89 19.00
C VAL A 189 -12.14 28.05 19.57
N ASP A 190 -10.97 27.73 20.13
CA ASP A 190 -10.01 28.70 20.64
C ASP A 190 -8.72 28.72 19.82
N ARG A 191 -7.79 29.61 20.19
CA ARG A 191 -6.53 29.77 19.47
C ARG A 191 -5.66 28.51 19.48
N TYR A 192 -5.79 27.65 20.48
CA TYR A 192 -4.99 26.42 20.56
C TYR A 192 -5.50 25.40 19.55
N LEU A 193 -6.82 25.18 19.49
CA LEU A 193 -7.43 24.30 18.49
C LEU A 193 -7.09 24.75 17.07
N ILE A 194 -7.23 26.06 16.79
CA ILE A 194 -6.90 26.61 15.46
C ILE A 194 -5.44 26.33 15.11
N ARG A 195 -4.52 26.56 16.05
CA ARG A 195 -3.09 26.32 15.85
C ARG A 195 -2.76 24.83 15.65
N ASP A 196 -3.44 23.95 16.37
CA ASP A 196 -3.25 22.51 16.23
C ASP A 196 -3.75 22.01 14.87
N ALA A 197 -4.91 22.49 14.42
CA ALA A 197 -5.42 22.20 13.08
C ALA A 197 -4.46 22.72 12.00
N GLN A 198 -4.00 23.97 12.14
CA GLN A 198 -3.04 24.59 11.22
C GLN A 198 -1.75 23.76 11.10
N ARG A 199 -1.19 23.28 12.22
CA ARG A 199 0.00 22.42 12.24
C ARG A 199 -0.20 21.11 11.50
N VAL A 200 -1.37 20.48 11.66
CA VAL A 200 -1.68 19.22 10.95
C VAL A 200 -1.82 19.49 9.45
N ILE A 201 -2.50 20.57 9.05
CA ILE A 201 -2.67 20.94 7.64
C ILE A 201 -1.32 21.24 6.99
N GLU A 202 -0.46 22.02 7.66
CA GLU A 202 0.90 22.34 7.17
C GLU A 202 1.76 21.08 7.05
N ALA A 203 1.70 20.17 8.03
CA ALA A 203 2.43 18.91 7.98
C ALA A 203 1.99 18.04 6.80
N ILE A 204 0.69 17.96 6.50
CA ILE A 204 0.16 17.25 5.34
C ILE A 204 0.66 17.92 4.05
N GLU A 205 0.49 19.23 3.91
CA GLU A 205 0.90 19.97 2.70
C GLU A 205 2.37 19.74 2.36
N THR A 206 3.24 19.91 3.35
CA THR A 206 4.68 19.83 3.15
C THR A 206 5.12 18.40 2.89
N LEU A 207 4.59 17.43 3.62
CA LEU A 207 4.93 16.02 3.45
C LEU A 207 4.48 15.50 2.08
N VAL A 208 3.25 15.81 1.66
CA VAL A 208 2.72 15.38 0.36
C VAL A 208 3.51 16.06 -0.76
N ARG A 209 3.84 17.36 -0.65
CA ARG A 209 4.63 18.05 -1.68
C ARG A 209 6.02 17.43 -1.86
N MET A 210 6.70 17.14 -0.74
CA MET A 210 7.98 16.46 -0.79
C MET A 210 7.84 15.06 -1.39
N HIS A 211 6.82 14.33 -0.98
CA HIS A 211 6.54 12.98 -1.43
C HIS A 211 6.30 12.93 -2.95
N THR A 212 5.39 13.75 -3.49
CA THR A 212 5.11 13.82 -4.93
C THR A 212 6.36 14.16 -5.75
N ALA A 213 7.22 15.06 -5.26
CA ALA A 213 8.48 15.37 -5.93
C ALA A 213 9.43 14.16 -5.98
N GLN A 214 9.50 13.37 -4.89
CA GLN A 214 10.30 12.15 -4.86
C GLN A 214 9.75 11.07 -5.79
N GLU A 215 8.43 10.99 -5.96
CA GLU A 215 7.82 10.06 -6.88
C GLU A 215 8.10 10.41 -8.33
N ASP A 216 7.96 11.68 -8.71
CA ASP A 216 8.29 12.16 -10.05
C ASP A 216 9.74 11.81 -10.42
N ASP A 217 10.69 12.03 -9.51
CA ASP A 217 12.11 11.65 -9.68
C ASP A 217 12.28 10.14 -9.95
N ILE A 218 11.57 9.29 -9.20
CA ILE A 218 11.62 7.83 -9.37
C ILE A 218 11.03 7.44 -10.73
N TYR A 219 9.91 8.06 -11.11
CA TYR A 219 9.23 7.81 -12.38
C TYR A 219 10.10 8.18 -13.57
N GLU A 220 10.73 9.35 -13.55
CA GLU A 220 11.65 9.78 -14.59
C GLU A 220 12.84 8.82 -14.72
N ALA A 221 13.41 8.39 -13.60
CA ALA A 221 14.52 7.43 -13.59
C ALA A 221 14.11 6.07 -14.21
N VAL A 222 12.91 5.58 -13.91
CA VAL A 222 12.40 4.31 -14.45
C VAL A 222 12.00 4.43 -15.93
N ALA A 223 11.41 5.55 -16.33
CA ALA A 223 11.05 5.82 -17.72
C ALA A 223 12.30 5.93 -18.61
N ALA A 224 13.34 6.63 -18.15
CA ALA A 224 14.62 6.75 -18.86
C ALA A 224 15.30 5.39 -19.06
N ARG A 225 15.28 4.51 -18.04
CA ARG A 225 15.78 3.13 -18.15
C ARG A 225 14.99 2.25 -19.12
N SER A 226 13.71 2.54 -19.31
CA SER A 226 12.86 1.80 -20.24
C SER A 226 13.08 2.23 -21.69
N ALA A 227 13.53 3.47 -21.94
CA ALA A 227 13.79 4.00 -23.27
C ALA A 227 15.17 3.60 -23.87
N ALA A 228 16.12 3.21 -23.01
CA ALA A 228 17.45 2.71 -23.38
C ALA A 228 17.44 1.21 -23.71
#